data_AF-A0A843LCI5-F1
#
_entry.id   AF-A0A843LCI5-F1
#
_cell.length_a   1.000
_cell.length_b   1.000
_cell.length_c   1.000
_cell.angle_alpha   90.00
_cell.angle_beta   90.00
_cell.angle_gamma   90.00
#
_symmetry.space_group_name_H-M   'P 1'
#
loop_
_entity.id
_entity.type
_entity.pdbx_description
1 polymer ?
#
loop_
_entity_poly.entity_id
_entity_poly.type
_entity_poly.pdbx_seq_one_letter_code
_entity_poly.pdbx_strand_id
1 'polypeptide(L)'
;MTFFDSGAWVGLMTLIGEVTFFLILGMVLAAVALAIIATASITRGKFYLPRILIPGMVLLEGLVKAFCKLLGLDDKDLITFFITLRNTMNTKAFAGTPVEQRAVFLPQCLRSAECPAHLTPEGLKCRRCGRCAVGENSAWLEGLGYRVFIVPGSTFIKRMVKKYRPKAIIGVGCLMEVKDGIDMSDRIGITAIGVVNFKDGCVETVADWAGVRDAALLGIEHPSGAVDFHSPAE
;
A
#
# COMPACT_ATOMS: atom_id res chain seq x y z
N MET A 1 -28.51 43.47 14.26
CA MET A 1 -27.10 43.06 14.32
C MET A 1 -26.55 43.30 15.72
N THR A 2 -27.03 42.58 16.75
CA THR A 2 -26.66 42.83 18.16
C THR A 2 -26.70 41.57 19.03
N PHE A 3 -26.69 40.37 18.44
CA PHE A 3 -26.59 39.12 19.23
C PHE A 3 -25.13 38.78 19.59
N PHE A 4 -24.17 39.17 18.76
CA PHE A 4 -22.74 38.85 18.94
C PHE A 4 -21.98 39.77 19.91
N ASP A 5 -22.57 40.89 20.35
CA ASP A 5 -21.94 41.89 21.25
C ASP A 5 -22.45 41.82 22.70
N SER A 6 -23.27 40.83 23.03
CA SER A 6 -23.65 40.62 24.42
C SER A 6 -22.43 40.08 25.19
N GLY A 7 -22.12 40.67 26.36
CA GLY A 7 -21.02 40.20 27.22
C GLY A 7 -21.13 38.71 27.58
N ALA A 8 -22.34 38.14 27.50
CA ALA A 8 -22.59 36.71 27.59
C ALA A 8 -22.01 35.90 26.42
N TRP A 9 -22.12 36.38 25.17
CA TRP A 9 -21.53 35.74 23.99
C TRP A 9 -20.00 35.80 23.99
N VAL A 10 -19.44 36.95 24.38
CA VAL A 10 -17.98 37.11 24.54
C VAL A 10 -17.47 36.20 25.66
N GLY A 11 -18.17 36.14 26.79
CA GLY A 11 -17.85 35.23 27.90
C GLY A 11 -17.92 33.75 27.48
N LEU A 12 -18.95 33.37 26.73
CA LEU A 12 -19.12 32.01 26.21
C LEU A 12 -17.98 31.62 25.24
N MET A 13 -17.62 32.50 24.30
CA MET A 13 -16.52 32.26 23.36
C MET A 13 -15.16 32.19 24.06
N THR A 14 -14.94 33.02 25.07
CA THR A 14 -13.71 32.99 25.87
C THR A 14 -13.60 31.69 26.66
N LEU A 15 -14.70 31.23 27.27
CA LEU A 15 -14.75 29.95 27.98
C LEU A 15 -14.48 28.77 27.04
N ILE A 16 -15.09 28.74 25.86
CA ILE A 16 -14.86 27.70 24.85
C ILE A 16 -13.39 27.70 24.41
N GLY A 17 -12.81 28.88 24.18
CA GLY A 17 -11.41 29.06 23.81
C GLY A 17 -10.46 28.55 24.89
N GLU A 18 -10.71 28.90 26.15
CA GLU A 18 -9.92 28.47 27.30
C GLU A 18 -9.98 26.96 27.50
N VAL A 19 -11.18 26.37 27.46
CA VAL A 19 -11.37 24.91 27.54
C VAL A 19 -10.65 24.21 26.39
N THR A 20 -10.78 24.71 25.17
CA THR A 20 -10.12 24.13 23.99
C THR A 20 -8.60 24.23 24.10
N PHE A 21 -8.08 25.37 24.57
CA PHE A 21 -6.66 25.57 24.79
C PHE A 21 -6.10 24.58 25.82
N PHE A 22 -6.77 24.41 26.97
CA PHE A 22 -6.34 23.45 27.98
C PHE A 22 -6.45 22.00 27.51
N LEU A 23 -7.46 21.66 26.70
CA LEU A 23 -7.57 20.35 26.07
C LEU A 23 -6.41 20.09 25.11
N ILE A 24 -6.09 21.03 24.22
CA ILE A 24 -4.97 20.92 23.29
C ILE A 24 -3.65 20.82 24.04
N LEU A 25 -3.43 21.68 25.03
CA LEU A 25 -2.23 21.66 25.87
C LEU A 25 -2.10 20.32 26.62
N GLY A 26 -3.20 19.81 27.17
CA GLY A 26 -3.24 18.50 27.82
C GLY A 26 -2.89 17.35 26.87
N MET A 27 -3.42 17.36 25.64
CA MET A 27 -3.08 16.37 24.61
C MET A 27 -1.60 16.44 24.23
N VAL A 28 -1.03 17.63 24.05
CA VAL A 28 0.39 17.83 23.73
C VAL A 28 1.27 17.34 24.88
N LEU A 29 0.96 17.69 26.13
CA LEU A 29 1.71 17.24 27.30
C LEU A 29 1.63 15.73 27.48
N ALA A 30 0.46 15.12 27.27
CA ALA A 30 0.29 13.67 27.30
C ALA A 30 1.11 12.97 26.21
N ALA A 31 1.12 13.51 24.98
CA ALA A 31 1.93 12.98 23.89
C ALA A 31 3.44 13.06 24.19
N VAL A 32 3.91 14.18 24.75
CA VAL A 32 5.31 14.35 25.17
C VAL A 32 5.66 13.39 26.31
N ALA A 33 4.79 13.25 27.31
CA ALA A 33 5.01 12.33 28.43
C ALA A 33 5.08 10.87 27.94
N LEU A 34 4.19 10.45 27.05
CA LEU A 34 4.22 9.12 26.43
C LEU A 34 5.49 8.90 25.61
N ALA A 35 5.94 9.90 24.85
CA ALA A 35 7.20 9.83 24.09
C ALA A 35 8.42 9.71 25.01
N ILE A 36 8.45 10.45 26.13
CA ILE A 36 9.51 10.35 27.14
C ILE A 36 9.50 8.97 27.80
N ILE A 37 8.33 8.46 28.20
CA ILE A 37 8.19 7.14 28.80
C ILE A 37 8.60 6.05 27.82
N ALA A 38 8.19 6.13 26.55
CA ALA A 38 8.59 5.19 25.52
C ALA A 38 10.10 5.20 25.30
N THR A 39 10.72 6.39 25.21
CA THR A 39 12.16 6.55 25.01
C THR A 39 12.96 6.06 26.24
N ALA A 40 12.51 6.39 27.45
CA ALA A 40 13.11 5.91 28.69
C ALA A 40 12.94 4.39 28.88
N SER A 41 11.82 3.83 28.43
CA SER A 41 11.55 2.39 28.47
C SER A 41 12.39 1.62 27.47
N ILE A 42 12.62 2.15 26.27
CA ILE A 42 13.47 1.52 25.23
C ILE A 42 14.94 1.54 25.66
N THR A 43 15.41 2.65 26.24
CA THR A 43 16.82 2.80 26.66
C THR A 43 17.18 2.00 27.91
N ARG A 44 16.22 1.66 28.79
CA ARG A 44 16.46 0.90 30.03
C ARG A 44 16.18 -0.61 29.94
N GLY A 45 15.76 -1.12 28.77
CA GLY A 45 15.67 -2.56 28.49
C GLY A 45 14.70 -3.38 29.36
N LYS A 46 13.93 -2.75 30.26
CA LYS A 46 12.95 -3.42 31.12
C LYS A 46 11.54 -2.92 30.78
N PHE A 47 10.79 -3.71 30.01
CA PHE A 47 9.36 -3.51 29.74
C PHE A 47 8.56 -3.64 31.05
N TYR A 48 8.50 -2.58 31.86
CA TYR A 48 7.88 -2.64 33.19
C TYR A 48 6.34 -2.58 33.16
N LEU A 49 5.71 -2.26 32.02
CA LEU A 49 4.27 -1.95 31.98
C LEU A 49 3.51 -2.33 30.69
N PRO A 50 3.72 -3.51 30.06
CA PRO A 50 2.95 -3.91 28.88
C PRO A 50 1.43 -3.92 29.15
N ARG A 51 1.00 -4.10 30.40
CA ARG A 51 -0.41 -4.19 30.80
C ARG A 51 -1.18 -2.84 30.76
N ILE A 52 -0.49 -1.69 30.80
CA ILE A 52 -1.11 -0.35 30.71
C ILE A 52 -0.86 0.29 29.33
N LEU A 53 0.29 -0.01 28.72
CA LEU A 53 0.63 0.47 27.38
C LEU A 53 -0.33 -0.08 26.31
N ILE A 54 -0.68 -1.36 26.36
CA ILE A 54 -1.57 -1.98 25.36
C ILE A 54 -2.97 -1.33 25.39
N PRO A 55 -3.68 -1.20 26.53
CA PRO A 55 -4.96 -0.49 26.57
C PRO A 55 -4.85 0.99 26.15
N GLY A 56 -3.77 1.67 26.54
CA GLY A 56 -3.55 3.07 26.16
C GLY A 56 -3.36 3.26 24.65
N MET A 57 -2.61 2.36 24.01
CA MET A 57 -2.45 2.37 22.55
C MET A 57 -3.76 2.07 21.81
N VAL A 58 -4.56 1.13 22.31
CA VAL A 58 -5.87 0.80 21.73
C VAL A 58 -6.86 1.97 21.87
N LEU A 59 -6.87 2.64 23.02
CA LEU A 59 -7.70 3.83 23.23
C LEU A 59 -7.30 4.97 22.28
N LEU A 60 -6.00 5.22 22.13
CA LEU A 60 -5.49 6.23 21.22
C LEU A 60 -5.83 5.91 19.76
N GLU A 61 -5.68 4.66 19.33
CA GLU A 61 -6.09 4.20 18.00
C GLU A 61 -7.59 4.44 17.77
N GLY A 62 -8.42 4.14 18.77
CA GLY A 62 -9.85 4.40 18.74
C GLY A 62 -10.20 5.88 18.60
N LEU A 63 -9.50 6.77 19.32
CA LEU A 63 -9.68 8.22 19.21
C LEU A 63 -9.26 8.75 17.85
N VAL A 64 -8.13 8.29 17.32
CA VAL A 64 -7.66 8.67 15.97
C VAL A 64 -8.68 8.21 14.91
N LYS A 65 -9.16 6.96 14.99
CA LYS A 65 -10.19 6.44 14.09
C LYS A 65 -11.50 7.23 14.19
N ALA A 66 -11.94 7.57 15.39
CA ALA A 66 -13.13 8.38 15.61
C ALA A 66 -12.98 9.78 15.00
N PHE A 67 -11.82 10.40 15.15
CA PHE A 67 -11.52 11.71 14.56
C PHE A 67 -11.45 11.66 13.03
N CYS A 68 -10.77 10.65 12.45
CA CYS A 68 -10.75 10.44 10.99
C CYS A 68 -12.17 10.24 10.43
N LYS A 69 -12.98 9.42 11.11
CA LYS A 69 -14.37 9.18 10.71
C LYS A 69 -15.24 10.44 10.84
N LEU A 70 -15.01 11.27 11.86
CA LEU A 70 -15.69 12.56 12.03
C LEU A 70 -15.35 13.54 10.90
N LEU A 71 -14.12 13.49 10.39
CA LEU A 71 -13.67 14.24 9.21
C LEU A 71 -14.13 13.61 7.88
N GLY A 72 -14.88 12.50 7.91
CA GLY A 72 -15.37 11.82 6.72
C GLY A 72 -14.32 10.97 5.99
N LEU A 73 -13.17 10.69 6.61
CA LEU A 73 -12.14 9.81 6.06
C LEU A 73 -12.45 8.36 6.47
N ASP A 74 -12.76 7.51 5.49
CA ASP A 74 -12.90 6.07 5.74
C ASP A 74 -11.52 5.43 5.93
N ASP A 75 -11.45 4.32 6.68
CA ASP A 75 -10.22 3.56 6.90
C ASP A 75 -9.60 3.11 5.55
N LYS A 76 -10.46 2.82 4.56
CA LYS A 76 -10.04 2.45 3.20
C LYS A 76 -9.40 3.61 2.43
N ASP A 77 -9.93 4.83 2.59
CA ASP A 77 -9.39 6.01 1.92
C ASP A 77 -8.00 6.31 2.45
N LEU A 78 -7.82 6.19 3.76
CA LEU A 78 -6.52 6.35 4.40
C LEU A 78 -5.49 5.35 3.86
N ILE A 79 -5.85 4.07 3.77
CA ILE A 79 -4.95 3.03 3.22
C ILE A 79 -4.64 3.30 1.74
N THR A 80 -5.64 3.68 0.95
CA THR A 80 -5.47 4.01 -0.47
C THR A 80 -4.52 5.20 -0.65
N PHE A 81 -4.67 6.23 0.18
CA PHE A 81 -3.74 7.36 0.23
C PHE A 81 -2.32 6.91 0.56
N PHE A 82 -2.13 6.04 1.56
CA PHE A 82 -0.82 5.49 1.91
C PHE A 82 -0.17 4.73 0.74
N ILE A 83 -0.93 3.87 0.05
CA ILE A 83 -0.45 3.12 -1.12
C ILE A 83 -0.05 4.08 -2.25
N THR A 84 -0.90 5.06 -2.55
CA THR A 84 -0.67 6.04 -3.62
C THR A 84 0.58 6.89 -3.34
N LEU A 85 0.73 7.37 -2.10
CA LEU A 85 1.89 8.12 -1.66
C LEU A 85 3.17 7.29 -1.81
N ARG A 86 3.17 6.03 -1.33
CA ARG A 86 4.31 5.13 -1.44
C ARG A 86 4.67 4.81 -2.89
N ASN A 87 3.68 4.54 -3.73
CA ASN A 87 3.90 4.33 -5.16
C ASN A 87 4.56 5.55 -5.80
N THR A 88 4.07 6.75 -5.50
CA THR A 88 4.60 8.01 -6.03
C THR A 88 6.07 8.20 -5.62
N MET A 89 6.39 7.96 -4.34
CA MET A 89 7.77 8.04 -3.83
C MET A 89 8.69 7.00 -4.49
N ASN A 90 8.20 5.80 -4.73
CA ASN A 90 8.96 4.69 -5.29
C ASN A 90 9.08 4.74 -6.82
N THR A 91 8.24 5.51 -7.51
CA THR A 91 8.16 5.56 -8.99
C THR A 91 9.51 5.82 -9.64
N LYS A 92 10.28 6.81 -9.15
CA LYS A 92 11.60 7.14 -9.71
C LYS A 92 12.63 6.01 -9.52
N ALA A 93 12.69 5.45 -8.32
CA ALA A 93 13.60 4.35 -8.01
C ALA A 93 13.23 3.07 -8.78
N PHE A 94 11.94 2.81 -8.93
CA PHE A 94 11.42 1.68 -9.70
C PHE A 94 11.79 1.83 -11.19
N ALA A 95 11.52 2.99 -11.79
CA ALA A 95 11.84 3.29 -13.18
C ALA A 95 13.35 3.15 -13.48
N GLY A 96 14.23 3.54 -12.54
CA GLY A 96 15.68 3.38 -12.70
C GLY A 96 16.21 1.94 -12.55
N THR A 97 15.39 0.98 -12.16
CA THR A 97 15.79 -0.42 -12.01
C THR A 97 15.62 -1.17 -13.34
N PRO A 98 16.59 -1.91 -13.89
CA PRO A 98 16.41 -2.70 -15.12
C PRO A 98 15.32 -3.76 -14.98
N VAL A 99 14.56 -4.03 -16.05
CA VAL A 99 13.38 -4.92 -16.02
C VAL A 99 13.72 -6.34 -15.58
N GLU A 100 14.90 -6.84 -15.93
CA GLU A 100 15.39 -8.18 -15.59
C GLU A 100 15.65 -8.35 -14.07
N GLN A 101 15.80 -7.21 -13.37
CA GLN A 101 15.97 -7.13 -11.92
C GLN A 101 14.64 -6.82 -11.21
N ARG A 102 13.53 -6.74 -11.97
CA ARG A 102 12.18 -6.55 -11.44
C ARG A 102 11.42 -7.89 -11.38
N ALA A 103 10.49 -7.99 -10.45
CA ALA A 103 9.56 -9.12 -10.38
C ALA A 103 8.12 -8.66 -10.19
N VAL A 104 7.16 -9.40 -10.72
CA VAL A 104 5.73 -9.16 -10.52
C VAL A 104 5.15 -10.27 -9.66
N PHE A 105 4.46 -9.92 -8.58
CA PHE A 105 3.74 -10.83 -7.72
C PHE A 105 2.25 -10.66 -7.93
N LEU A 106 1.62 -11.71 -8.45
CA LEU A 106 0.18 -11.79 -8.67
C LEU A 106 -0.46 -12.65 -7.57
N PRO A 107 -1.65 -12.27 -7.06
CA PRO A 107 -2.33 -13.03 -6.03
C PRO A 107 -3.03 -14.24 -6.67
N GLN A 108 -3.05 -15.36 -5.94
CA GLN A 108 -3.75 -16.58 -6.40
C GLN A 108 -5.25 -16.35 -6.65
N CYS A 109 -5.86 -15.34 -6.02
CA CYS A 109 -7.30 -15.07 -6.07
C CYS A 109 -7.79 -14.66 -7.47
N LEU A 110 -6.88 -14.21 -8.37
CA LEU A 110 -7.23 -13.87 -9.76
C LEU A 110 -7.56 -15.07 -10.64
N ARG A 111 -7.27 -16.29 -10.16
CA ARG A 111 -7.53 -17.51 -10.93
C ARG A 111 -9.03 -17.82 -10.93
N SER A 112 -9.50 -18.40 -12.03
CA SER A 112 -10.81 -19.05 -12.05
C SER A 112 -10.81 -20.26 -11.11
N ALA A 113 -11.97 -20.57 -10.52
CA ALA A 113 -12.17 -21.74 -9.66
C ALA A 113 -11.77 -23.06 -10.36
N GLU A 114 -11.93 -23.12 -11.68
CA GLU A 114 -11.62 -24.28 -12.52
C GLU A 114 -10.19 -24.29 -13.08
N CYS A 115 -9.30 -23.46 -12.51
CA CYS A 115 -7.94 -23.35 -13.00
C CYS A 115 -7.14 -24.66 -12.76
N PRO A 116 -6.55 -25.28 -13.81
CA PRO A 116 -5.80 -26.53 -13.68
C PRO A 116 -4.36 -26.33 -13.18
N ALA A 117 -4.01 -25.13 -12.69
CA ALA A 117 -2.68 -24.81 -12.21
C ALA A 117 -2.41 -25.47 -10.85
N HIS A 118 -1.25 -26.10 -10.69
CA HIS A 118 -0.83 -26.70 -9.43
C HIS A 118 0.15 -25.80 -8.69
N LEU A 119 0.14 -25.92 -7.36
CA LEU A 119 1.08 -25.23 -6.50
C LEU A 119 2.45 -25.89 -6.60
N THR A 120 3.48 -25.07 -6.84
CA THR A 120 4.90 -25.47 -6.85
C THR A 120 5.64 -24.69 -5.76
N PRO A 121 6.90 -25.05 -5.43
CA PRO A 121 7.71 -24.28 -4.49
C PRO A 121 7.91 -22.81 -4.88
N GLU A 122 7.72 -22.45 -6.15
CA GLU A 122 7.85 -21.08 -6.68
C GLU A 122 6.48 -20.36 -6.82
N GLY A 123 5.41 -20.98 -6.34
CA GLY A 123 4.04 -20.48 -6.51
C GLY A 123 3.24 -21.32 -7.51
N LEU A 124 2.09 -20.82 -7.94
CA LEU A 124 1.27 -21.49 -8.94
C LEU A 124 1.84 -21.28 -10.34
N LYS A 125 2.06 -22.38 -11.08
CA LYS A 125 2.51 -22.29 -12.47
C LYS A 125 1.32 -22.19 -13.41
N CYS A 126 1.09 -21.01 -13.99
CA CYS A 126 0.02 -20.80 -14.96
C CYS A 126 0.21 -21.71 -16.19
N ARG A 127 -0.82 -22.47 -16.55
CA ARG A 127 -0.85 -23.31 -17.76
C ARG A 127 -1.44 -22.58 -18.98
N ARG A 128 -1.71 -21.28 -18.87
CA ARG A 128 -2.37 -20.44 -19.89
C ARG A 128 -3.66 -21.11 -20.41
N CYS A 129 -4.49 -21.57 -19.49
CA CYS A 129 -5.71 -22.33 -19.79
C CYS A 129 -6.87 -21.50 -20.40
N GLY A 130 -6.69 -20.18 -20.57
CA GLY A 130 -7.69 -19.27 -21.14
C GLY A 130 -8.86 -18.90 -20.20
N ARG A 131 -8.97 -19.51 -19.02
CA ARG A 131 -10.11 -19.31 -18.10
C ARG A 131 -10.07 -18.03 -17.26
N CYS A 132 -8.96 -17.29 -17.28
CA CYS A 132 -8.80 -16.03 -16.55
C CYS A 132 -7.76 -15.13 -17.23
N ALA A 133 -7.81 -13.83 -16.95
CA ALA A 133 -6.92 -12.83 -17.54
C ALA A 133 -5.45 -12.97 -17.12
N VAL A 134 -5.15 -13.75 -16.07
CA VAL A 134 -3.78 -13.95 -15.58
C VAL A 134 -2.88 -14.52 -16.67
N GLY A 135 -3.35 -15.49 -17.45
CA GLY A 135 -2.51 -16.17 -18.45
C GLY A 135 -1.97 -15.24 -19.54
N GLU A 136 -2.82 -14.39 -20.09
CA GLU A 136 -2.45 -13.40 -21.11
C GLU A 136 -1.52 -12.33 -20.53
N ASN A 137 -1.88 -11.74 -19.38
CA ASN A 137 -1.09 -10.67 -18.79
C ASN A 137 0.25 -11.16 -18.24
N SER A 138 0.33 -12.39 -17.71
CA SER A 138 1.62 -13.00 -17.36
C SER A 138 2.50 -13.19 -18.59
N ALA A 139 1.95 -13.64 -19.73
CA ALA A 139 2.72 -13.80 -20.95
C ALA A 139 3.23 -12.46 -21.49
N TRP A 140 2.43 -11.39 -21.41
CA TRP A 140 2.85 -10.05 -21.79
C TRP A 140 3.98 -9.51 -20.90
N LEU A 141 3.85 -9.64 -19.57
CA LEU A 141 4.89 -9.24 -18.61
C LEU A 141 6.19 -10.04 -18.83
N GLU A 142 6.09 -11.35 -19.01
CA GLU A 142 7.24 -12.21 -19.33
C GLU A 142 7.91 -11.77 -20.66
N GLY A 143 7.13 -11.35 -21.65
CA GLY A 143 7.62 -10.81 -22.92
C GLY A 143 8.42 -9.51 -22.78
N LEU A 144 8.15 -8.71 -21.74
CA LEU A 144 8.95 -7.53 -21.39
C LEU A 144 10.22 -7.87 -20.61
N GLY A 145 10.42 -9.13 -20.19
CA GLY A 145 11.58 -9.57 -19.40
C GLY A 145 11.31 -9.65 -17.89
N TYR A 146 10.07 -9.41 -17.43
CA TYR A 146 9.73 -9.55 -16.02
C TYR A 146 9.70 -11.03 -15.59
N ARG A 147 10.10 -11.27 -14.35
CA ARG A 147 9.80 -12.54 -13.65
C ARG A 147 8.43 -12.44 -12.99
N VAL A 148 7.49 -13.27 -13.40
CA VAL A 148 6.13 -13.26 -12.86
C VAL A 148 5.92 -14.45 -11.92
N PHE A 149 5.44 -14.18 -10.71
CA PHE A 149 5.13 -15.20 -9.70
C PHE A 149 3.66 -15.08 -9.28
N ILE A 150 2.93 -16.18 -9.37
CA ILE A 150 1.55 -16.25 -8.85
C ILE A 150 1.62 -16.92 -7.48
N VAL A 151 1.33 -16.18 -6.41
CA VAL A 151 1.61 -16.63 -5.05
C VAL A 151 0.35 -16.67 -4.18
N PRO A 152 0.21 -17.67 -3.30
CA PRO A 152 -0.93 -17.78 -2.39
C PRO A 152 -0.82 -16.90 -1.15
N GLY A 153 0.37 -16.37 -0.83
CA GLY A 153 0.57 -15.54 0.35
C GLY A 153 1.98 -14.99 0.50
N SER A 154 2.14 -14.09 1.47
CA SER A 154 3.35 -13.31 1.73
C SER A 154 4.62 -14.14 2.00
N THR A 155 4.48 -15.34 2.57
CA THR A 155 5.60 -16.27 2.79
C THR A 155 6.27 -16.69 1.48
N PHE A 156 5.50 -16.86 0.40
CA PHE A 156 6.05 -17.16 -0.92
C PHE A 156 6.82 -15.97 -1.49
N ILE A 157 6.29 -14.75 -1.33
CA ILE A 157 6.97 -13.52 -1.74
C ILE A 157 8.37 -13.46 -1.11
N LYS A 158 8.47 -13.64 0.21
CA LYS A 158 9.77 -13.63 0.92
C LYS A 158 10.74 -14.70 0.40
N ARG A 159 10.24 -15.90 0.09
CA ARG A 159 11.07 -17.00 -0.47
C ARG A 159 11.58 -16.64 -1.87
N MET A 160 10.72 -16.12 -2.73
CA MET A 160 11.10 -15.74 -4.10
C MET A 160 12.06 -14.55 -4.08
N VAL A 161 11.82 -13.56 -3.24
CA VAL A 161 12.73 -12.45 -3.01
C VAL A 161 14.10 -12.95 -2.56
N LYS A 162 14.16 -13.88 -1.59
CA LYS A 162 15.44 -14.45 -1.13
C LYS A 162 16.17 -15.22 -2.22
N LYS A 163 15.43 -15.96 -3.06
CA LYS A 163 15.98 -16.81 -4.13
C LYS A 163 16.46 -16.00 -5.33
N TYR A 164 15.66 -15.05 -5.81
CA TYR A 164 15.91 -14.32 -7.06
C TYR A 164 16.48 -12.92 -6.86
N ARG A 165 16.46 -12.40 -5.63
CA ARG A 165 16.95 -11.06 -5.25
C ARG A 165 16.56 -9.95 -6.24
N PRO A 166 15.25 -9.77 -6.52
CA PRO A 166 14.81 -8.63 -7.30
C PRO A 166 15.15 -7.33 -6.54
N LYS A 167 15.49 -6.27 -7.28
CA LYS A 167 15.71 -4.94 -6.72
C LYS A 167 14.43 -4.12 -6.61
N ALA A 168 13.46 -4.42 -7.48
CA ALA A 168 12.15 -3.80 -7.46
C ALA A 168 11.04 -4.81 -7.74
N ILE A 169 9.85 -4.58 -7.19
CA ILE A 169 8.71 -5.47 -7.35
C ILE A 169 7.42 -4.71 -7.67
N ILE A 170 6.54 -5.34 -8.46
CA ILE A 170 5.15 -4.94 -8.59
C ILE A 170 4.32 -5.95 -7.79
N GLY A 171 3.58 -5.47 -6.79
CA GLY A 171 2.67 -6.28 -5.99
C GLY A 171 1.23 -6.00 -6.38
N VAL A 172 0.49 -7.02 -6.79
CA VAL A 172 -0.94 -6.93 -7.10
C VAL A 172 -1.75 -7.62 -6.01
N GLY A 173 -2.86 -7.06 -5.57
CA GLY A 173 -3.60 -7.63 -4.44
C GLY A 173 -4.84 -6.83 -4.05
N CYS A 174 -5.53 -7.32 -3.02
CA CYS A 174 -6.53 -6.51 -2.34
C CYS A 174 -5.88 -5.36 -1.56
N LEU A 175 -6.67 -4.38 -1.13
CA LEU A 175 -6.17 -3.16 -0.50
C LEU A 175 -5.19 -3.44 0.67
N MET A 176 -5.55 -4.38 1.55
CA MET A 176 -4.72 -4.76 2.70
C MET A 176 -3.47 -5.54 2.29
N GLU A 177 -3.58 -6.47 1.34
CA GLU A 177 -2.44 -7.24 0.85
C GLU A 177 -1.38 -6.35 0.20
N VAL A 178 -1.82 -5.34 -0.57
CA VAL A 178 -0.92 -4.38 -1.22
C VAL A 178 -0.21 -3.53 -0.17
N LYS A 179 -0.95 -2.99 0.81
CA LYS A 179 -0.36 -2.21 1.91
C LYS A 179 0.67 -3.04 2.68
N ASP A 180 0.32 -4.25 3.12
CA ASP A 180 1.22 -5.14 3.86
C ASP A 180 2.42 -5.58 3.00
N GLY A 181 2.23 -5.72 1.69
CA GLY A 181 3.27 -6.00 0.71
C GLY A 181 4.29 -4.87 0.58
N ILE A 182 3.83 -3.63 0.53
CA ILE A 182 4.70 -2.44 0.52
C ILE A 182 5.47 -2.34 1.84
N ASP A 183 4.78 -2.47 2.99
CA ASP A 183 5.42 -2.43 4.32
C ASP A 183 6.48 -3.53 4.48
N MET A 184 6.21 -4.73 3.94
CA MET A 184 7.18 -5.82 3.92
C MET A 184 8.40 -5.46 3.07
N SER A 185 8.18 -4.88 1.89
CA SER A 185 9.22 -4.53 0.92
C SER A 185 10.15 -3.45 1.46
N ASP A 186 9.59 -2.44 2.13
CA ASP A 186 10.36 -1.40 2.81
C ASP A 186 11.28 -1.99 3.89
N ARG A 187 10.79 -2.94 4.69
CA ARG A 187 11.59 -3.60 5.75
C ARG A 187 12.76 -4.43 5.21
N ILE A 188 12.64 -4.95 3.99
CA ILE A 188 13.68 -5.76 3.33
C ILE A 188 14.51 -4.97 2.30
N GLY A 189 14.25 -3.66 2.16
CA GLY A 189 15.02 -2.76 1.31
C GLY A 189 14.77 -2.94 -0.19
N ILE A 190 13.54 -3.31 -0.59
CA ILE A 190 13.15 -3.50 -1.99
C ILE A 190 12.14 -2.44 -2.39
N THR A 191 12.35 -1.81 -3.54
CA THR A 191 11.41 -0.83 -4.08
C THR A 191 10.14 -1.54 -4.57
N ALA A 192 8.99 -1.19 -4.00
CA ALA A 192 7.71 -1.79 -4.38
C ALA A 192 6.75 -0.77 -4.99
N ILE A 193 6.05 -1.19 -6.04
CA ILE A 193 4.85 -0.53 -6.56
C ILE A 193 3.66 -1.46 -6.32
N GLY A 194 2.64 -0.95 -5.66
CA GLY A 194 1.41 -1.68 -5.33
C GLY A 194 0.27 -1.36 -6.29
N VAL A 195 -0.40 -2.36 -6.86
CA VAL A 195 -1.60 -2.17 -7.68
C VAL A 195 -2.77 -2.88 -7.00
N VAL A 196 -3.81 -2.11 -6.67
CA VAL A 196 -5.00 -2.60 -5.97
C VAL A 196 -6.00 -3.16 -6.98
N ASN A 197 -6.63 -4.29 -6.65
CA ASN A 197 -7.68 -4.88 -7.48
C ASN A 197 -8.93 -3.98 -7.56
N PHE A 198 -9.65 -4.04 -8.68
CA PHE A 198 -10.98 -3.42 -8.80
C PHE A 198 -12.03 -4.16 -7.98
N LYS A 199 -11.92 -5.50 -7.94
CA LYS A 199 -12.83 -6.37 -7.19
C LYS A 199 -12.04 -7.28 -6.28
N ASP A 200 -12.24 -7.09 -4.98
CA ASP A 200 -11.68 -7.93 -3.93
C ASP A 200 -12.53 -9.19 -3.68
N GLY A 201 -11.89 -10.23 -3.16
CA GLY A 201 -12.50 -11.55 -2.95
C GLY A 201 -11.45 -12.64 -2.80
N CYS A 202 -11.89 -13.85 -2.44
CA CYS A 202 -11.01 -15.00 -2.28
C CYS A 202 -10.85 -15.82 -3.58
N VAL A 203 -11.76 -15.65 -4.53
CA VAL A 203 -11.80 -16.36 -5.82
C VAL A 203 -12.35 -15.42 -6.88
N GLU A 204 -11.79 -15.46 -8.09
CA GLU A 204 -12.23 -14.66 -9.25
C GLU A 204 -12.27 -13.16 -8.97
N THR A 205 -11.20 -12.66 -8.35
CA THR A 205 -10.94 -11.23 -8.24
C THR A 205 -10.57 -10.63 -9.58
N VAL A 206 -10.73 -9.31 -9.72
CA VAL A 206 -10.38 -8.57 -10.94
C VAL A 206 -9.27 -7.60 -10.61
N ALA A 207 -8.07 -7.86 -11.13
CA ALA A 207 -6.95 -6.94 -11.05
C ALA A 207 -7.17 -5.73 -11.96
N ASP A 208 -6.61 -4.59 -11.54
CA ASP A 208 -6.42 -3.45 -12.42
C ASP A 208 -5.24 -3.72 -13.37
N TRP A 209 -5.52 -4.44 -14.47
CA TRP A 209 -4.50 -4.76 -15.46
C TRP A 209 -3.95 -3.52 -16.18
N ALA A 210 -4.72 -2.43 -16.27
CA ALA A 210 -4.23 -1.17 -16.82
C ALA A 210 -3.15 -0.60 -15.89
N GLY A 211 -3.45 -0.47 -14.59
CA GLY A 211 -2.46 -0.05 -13.59
C GLY A 211 -1.23 -0.95 -13.50
N VAL A 212 -1.39 -2.27 -13.67
CA VAL A 212 -0.25 -3.21 -13.75
C VAL A 212 0.62 -2.92 -14.97
N ARG A 213 0.01 -2.68 -16.15
CA ARG A 213 0.75 -2.37 -17.38
C ARG A 213 1.45 -1.02 -17.28
N ASP A 214 0.78 0.00 -16.75
CA ASP A 214 1.35 1.33 -16.53
C ASP A 214 2.57 1.25 -15.60
N ALA A 215 2.44 0.52 -14.47
CA ALA A 215 3.55 0.27 -13.57
C ALA A 215 4.69 -0.52 -14.23
N ALA A 216 4.38 -1.49 -15.10
CA ALA A 216 5.38 -2.28 -15.80
C ALA A 216 6.16 -1.47 -16.85
N LEU A 217 5.53 -0.48 -17.47
CA LEU A 217 6.15 0.38 -18.48
C LEU A 217 7.02 1.49 -17.89
N LEU A 218 6.98 1.72 -16.57
CA LEU A 218 7.81 2.73 -15.91
C LEU A 218 9.30 2.53 -16.21
N GLY A 219 9.92 3.52 -16.85
CA GLY A 219 11.35 3.50 -17.18
C GLY A 219 11.73 2.59 -18.35
N ILE A 220 10.76 2.09 -19.11
CA ILE A 220 11.02 1.46 -20.42
C ILE A 220 10.90 2.57 -21.47
N GLU A 221 12.01 2.96 -22.09
CA GLU A 221 11.96 3.77 -23.30
C GLU A 221 11.36 2.90 -24.40
N HIS A 222 10.17 3.25 -24.88
CA HIS A 222 9.71 2.70 -26.14
C HIS A 222 10.76 3.09 -27.20
N PRO A 223 11.30 2.16 -28.00
CA PRO A 223 11.78 2.57 -29.30
C PRO A 223 10.55 3.16 -29.99
N SER A 224 10.50 4.49 -30.07
CA SER A 224 9.54 5.19 -30.88
C SER A 224 9.80 4.74 -32.31
N GLY A 225 9.14 3.65 -32.71
CA GLY A 225 8.77 3.45 -34.09
C GLY A 225 7.86 4.62 -34.41
N ALA A 226 8.45 5.74 -34.84
CA ALA A 226 7.74 6.77 -35.54
C ALA A 226 6.98 6.04 -36.65
N VAL A 227 5.66 5.91 -36.48
CA VAL A 227 4.78 5.64 -37.60
C VAL A 227 4.90 6.89 -38.45
N ASP A 228 5.76 6.81 -39.45
CA ASP A 228 5.90 7.85 -40.46
C ASP A 228 4.59 7.91 -41.24
N PHE A 229 3.72 8.84 -40.86
CA PHE A 229 2.48 9.13 -41.57
C PHE A 229 2.72 9.83 -42.92
N HIS A 230 3.97 10.05 -43.33
CA HIS A 230 4.34 10.64 -44.63
C HIS A 230 4.82 9.61 -45.67
N SER A 231 4.56 8.31 -45.48
CA SER A 231 4.64 7.40 -46.62
C SER A 231 3.55 7.80 -47.63
N PRO A 232 3.88 8.23 -48.86
CA PRO A 232 2.85 8.55 -49.85
C PRO A 232 2.15 7.25 -50.22
N ALA A 233 0.82 7.25 -50.13
CA ALA A 233 0.03 6.34 -50.93
C ALA A 233 0.07 6.89 -52.36
N GLU A 234 0.76 6.15 -53.24
CA GLU A 234 0.95 6.41 -54.68
C GLU A 234 1.90 7.56 -55.07
#